data_AF-A0A914ISB8-F1
#
_entry.id   AF-A0A914ISB8-F1
#
_cell.length_a   1.000
_cell.length_b   1.000
_cell.length_c   1.000
_cell.angle_alpha   90.00
_cell.angle_beta   90.00
_cell.angle_gamma   90.00
#
_symmetry.space_group_name_H-M   'P 1'
#
loop_
_entity.id
_entity.type
_entity.pdbx_description
1 polymer ?
#
loop_
_entity_poly.entity_id
_entity_poly.type
_entity_poly.pdbx_seq_one_letter_code
_entity_poly.pdbx_strand_id
1 'polypeptide(L)'
;MKEYRRFIALYTAFDGTLAFFLGILLQPRLYFPATGGVIQGVARDLYLWLGPEKGEPLVKMAMVGVVWMAVNVITCQDGALIYRFTVVATNQIYHDLIMRPIVVIVTVICDAFLCILFSVLCYISIADFKDVPQFQQVYLEMAGPHIFDGVPKDAIWIWYEQTGTKTLYFLTCILSGFLASEIFCLGLGFVILRTLKKNAANFSAKTYKLHQQLTILLILQLLTPIIFFIVPISASIFAMIFNLKYQKPADDIGFIFFSLYSSSNSSLTIIFVSPYRKFTWDHTFGLVTKWIPWCKRDTSLAVILPQKSTGFTINSQNMRNMN
;
A
#
# COMPACT_ATOMS: atom_id res chain seq x y z
N MET A 1 -0.95 10.57 21.81
CA MET A 1 -2.23 10.18 21.14
C MET A 1 -2.69 11.16 20.06
N LYS A 2 -2.69 12.48 20.28
CA LYS A 2 -3.11 13.45 19.23
C LYS A 2 -2.23 13.39 17.98
N GLU A 3 -0.92 13.23 18.13
CA GLU A 3 0.03 13.17 17.01
C GLU A 3 -0.16 11.89 16.17
N TYR A 4 -0.28 10.73 16.81
CA TYR A 4 -0.52 9.46 16.10
C TYR A 4 -1.77 9.50 15.21
N ARG A 5 -2.84 10.16 15.68
CA ARG A 5 -4.07 10.34 14.89
C ARG A 5 -3.82 11.14 13.61
N ARG A 6 -2.91 12.11 13.63
CA ARG A 6 -2.55 12.90 12.43
C ARG A 6 -1.85 12.03 11.39
N PHE A 7 -0.89 11.19 11.82
CA PHE A 7 -0.20 10.27 10.92
C PHE A 7 -1.16 9.27 10.26
N ILE A 8 -2.05 8.65 11.05
CA ILE A 8 -3.07 7.75 10.50
C ILE A 8 -3.98 8.49 9.52
N ALA A 9 -4.48 9.67 9.89
CA ALA A 9 -5.39 10.43 9.03
C ALA A 9 -4.74 10.81 7.69
N LEU A 10 -3.47 11.25 7.72
CA LEU A 10 -2.70 11.56 6.52
C LEU A 10 -2.45 10.32 5.67
N TYR A 11 -2.01 9.22 6.28
CA TYR A 11 -1.83 7.94 5.59
C TYR A 11 -3.11 7.49 4.90
N THR A 12 -4.24 7.48 5.62
CA THR A 12 -5.54 7.08 5.07
C THR A 12 -6.00 8.04 3.96
N ALA A 13 -5.75 9.34 4.09
CA ALA A 13 -6.09 10.30 3.04
C ALA A 13 -5.26 10.08 1.76
N PHE A 14 -3.95 9.86 1.89
CA PHE A 14 -3.07 9.60 0.75
C PHE A 14 -3.36 8.24 0.11
N ASP A 15 -3.58 7.19 0.92
CA ASP A 15 -3.93 5.86 0.43
C ASP A 15 -5.29 5.87 -0.30
N GLY A 16 -6.29 6.54 0.28
CA GLY A 16 -7.59 6.75 -0.37
C GLY A 16 -7.49 7.56 -1.66
N THR A 17 -6.64 8.59 -1.69
CA THR A 17 -6.38 9.38 -2.90
C THR A 17 -5.66 8.54 -3.96
N LEU A 18 -4.65 7.77 -3.59
CA LEU A 18 -3.97 6.84 -4.49
C LEU A 18 -4.94 5.82 -5.08
N ALA A 19 -5.81 5.23 -4.25
CA ALA A 19 -6.85 4.30 -4.68
C ALA A 19 -7.85 4.97 -5.64
N PHE A 20 -8.22 6.23 -5.42
CA PHE A 20 -9.05 7.01 -6.34
C PHE A 20 -8.35 7.22 -7.70
N PHE A 21 -7.06 7.60 -7.68
CA PHE A 21 -6.29 7.79 -8.90
C PHE A 21 -6.18 6.49 -9.71
N LEU A 22 -5.84 5.38 -9.06
CA LEU A 22 -5.66 4.09 -9.72
C LEU A 22 -7.00 3.47 -10.13
N GLY A 23 -8.02 3.51 -9.28
CA GLY A 23 -9.27 2.77 -9.47
C GLY A 23 -10.36 3.52 -10.22
N ILE A 24 -10.34 4.85 -10.27
CA ILE A 24 -11.39 5.66 -10.91
C ILE A 24 -10.79 6.58 -11.98
N LEU A 25 -9.77 7.37 -11.63
CA LEU A 25 -9.25 8.39 -12.54
C LEU A 25 -8.52 7.76 -13.73
N LEU A 26 -7.58 6.86 -13.49
CA LEU A 26 -6.75 6.29 -14.54
C LEU A 26 -7.18 4.89 -14.97
N GLN A 27 -7.53 4.01 -14.02
CA GLN A 27 -7.71 2.58 -14.29
C GLN A 27 -6.63 2.03 -15.23
N PRO A 28 -5.34 2.15 -14.85
CA PRO A 28 -4.27 1.76 -15.73
C PRO A 28 -4.27 0.24 -15.88
N ARG A 29 -4.39 -0.23 -17.12
CA ARG A 29 -4.12 -1.61 -17.48
C ARG A 29 -2.72 -1.65 -18.06
N LEU A 30 -1.77 -1.95 -17.19
CA LEU A 30 -0.36 -2.09 -17.55
C LEU A 30 -0.19 -3.39 -18.34
N TYR A 31 0.47 -3.29 -19.49
CA TYR A 31 0.86 -4.47 -20.25
C TYR A 31 2.33 -4.69 -19.97
N PHE A 32 2.66 -5.49 -18.98
CA PHE A 32 4.06 -5.82 -18.79
C PHE A 32 4.55 -6.75 -19.91
N PRO A 33 5.86 -6.98 -19.95
CA PRO A 33 6.90 -5.98 -19.96
C PRO A 33 6.82 -4.96 -21.11
N ALA A 34 5.76 -4.92 -21.93
CA ALA A 34 5.60 -3.81 -22.85
C ALA A 34 5.67 -2.49 -22.05
N THR A 35 6.50 -1.56 -22.51
CA THR A 35 6.69 -0.31 -21.81
C THR A 35 5.49 0.57 -22.09
N GLY A 36 4.35 0.21 -21.52
CA GLY A 36 3.12 0.89 -21.79
C GLY A 36 1.95 0.29 -21.06
N GLY A 37 0.83 0.97 -21.22
CA GLY A 37 -0.43 0.56 -20.64
C GLY A 37 -1.56 1.27 -21.35
N VAL A 38 -2.77 0.84 -21.09
CA VAL A 38 -3.96 1.60 -21.48
C VAL A 38 -4.61 2.24 -20.28
N ILE A 39 -5.06 3.48 -20.46
CA ILE A 39 -5.89 4.19 -19.48
C ILE A 39 -7.35 3.93 -19.86
N GLN A 40 -8.13 3.47 -18.87
CA GLN A 40 -9.55 3.17 -19.06
C GLN A 40 -10.48 4.02 -18.19
N GLY A 41 -9.93 4.78 -17.23
CA GLY A 41 -10.70 5.57 -16.27
C GLY A 41 -11.19 6.92 -16.81
N VAL A 42 -11.67 7.78 -15.91
CA VAL A 42 -12.20 9.12 -16.23
C VAL A 42 -11.23 9.99 -17.04
N ALA A 43 -9.93 9.84 -16.82
CA ALA A 43 -8.90 10.54 -17.58
C ALA A 43 -8.98 10.24 -19.09
N ARG A 44 -9.43 9.03 -19.47
CA ARG A 44 -9.68 8.70 -20.88
C ARG A 44 -10.82 9.49 -21.47
N ASP A 45 -11.94 9.50 -20.77
CA ASP A 45 -13.14 10.20 -21.26
C ASP A 45 -12.87 11.71 -21.39
N LEU A 46 -12.11 12.28 -20.45
CA LEU A 46 -11.66 13.67 -20.51
C LEU A 46 -10.70 13.93 -21.67
N TYR A 47 -9.75 13.03 -21.93
CA TYR A 47 -8.85 13.16 -23.08
C TYR A 47 -9.61 13.13 -24.40
N LEU A 48 -10.56 12.19 -24.56
CA LEU A 48 -11.40 12.10 -25.76
C LEU A 48 -12.25 13.35 -25.95
N TRP A 49 -12.76 13.93 -24.85
CA TRP A 49 -13.54 15.16 -24.87
C TRP A 49 -12.71 16.42 -25.19
N LEU A 50 -11.52 16.55 -24.60
CA LEU A 50 -10.65 17.72 -24.75
C LEU A 50 -9.85 17.73 -26.06
N GLY A 51 -9.70 16.56 -26.69
CA GLY A 51 -8.82 16.33 -27.82
C GLY A 51 -7.35 16.16 -27.41
N PRO A 52 -6.48 15.64 -28.29
CA PRO A 52 -5.10 15.25 -27.96
C PRO A 52 -4.25 16.37 -27.36
N GLU A 53 -4.32 17.59 -27.93
CA GLU A 53 -3.48 18.72 -27.50
C GLU A 53 -3.70 19.12 -26.04
N LYS A 54 -4.93 19.02 -25.54
CA LYS A 54 -5.29 19.38 -24.17
C LYS A 54 -5.40 18.16 -23.24
N GLY A 55 -5.74 17.00 -23.79
CA GLY A 55 -5.89 15.76 -23.06
C GLY A 55 -4.56 15.13 -22.65
N GLU A 56 -3.53 15.18 -23.51
CA GLU A 56 -2.23 14.55 -23.22
C GLU A 56 -1.56 15.09 -21.94
N PRO A 57 -1.44 16.42 -21.73
CA PRO A 57 -0.89 16.96 -20.49
C PRO A 57 -1.70 16.53 -19.27
N LEU A 58 -3.03 16.45 -19.37
CA LEU A 58 -3.90 16.01 -18.28
C LEU A 58 -3.60 14.56 -17.88
N VAL A 59 -3.47 13.68 -18.87
CA VAL A 59 -3.11 12.26 -18.66
C VAL A 59 -1.73 12.15 -18.02
N LYS A 60 -0.71 12.83 -18.56
CA LYS A 60 0.65 12.85 -18.01
C LYS A 60 0.65 13.37 -16.56
N MET A 61 -0.11 14.43 -16.26
CA MET A 61 -0.25 14.97 -14.90
C MET A 61 -0.96 14.00 -13.95
N ALA A 62 -1.97 13.26 -14.41
CA ALA A 62 -2.63 12.25 -13.60
C ALA A 62 -1.67 11.09 -13.24
N MET A 63 -0.81 10.68 -14.18
CA MET A 63 0.23 9.68 -13.91
C MET A 63 1.29 10.18 -12.92
N VAL A 64 1.73 11.43 -13.07
CA VAL A 64 2.58 12.11 -12.09
C VAL A 64 1.90 12.11 -10.71
N GLY A 65 0.59 12.38 -10.67
CA GLY A 65 -0.21 12.29 -9.45
C GLY A 65 -0.17 10.92 -8.77
N VAL A 66 -0.22 9.82 -9.53
CA VAL A 66 -0.06 8.47 -8.98
C VAL A 66 1.29 8.30 -8.31
N VAL A 67 2.37 8.67 -9.00
CA VAL A 67 3.74 8.54 -8.47
C VAL A 67 3.90 9.38 -7.20
N TRP A 68 3.40 10.61 -7.22
CA TRP A 68 3.39 11.50 -6.06
C TRP A 68 2.67 10.87 -4.87
N MET A 69 1.45 10.36 -5.08
CA MET A 69 0.66 9.74 -4.01
C MET A 69 1.30 8.45 -3.50
N ALA A 70 1.89 7.64 -4.37
CA ALA A 70 2.59 6.41 -3.97
C ALA A 70 3.77 6.71 -3.04
N VAL A 71 4.59 7.71 -3.37
CA VAL A 71 5.71 8.13 -2.50
C VAL A 71 5.18 8.63 -1.15
N ASN A 72 4.14 9.46 -1.13
CA ASN A 72 3.55 9.95 0.12
C ASN A 72 2.97 8.82 1.00
N VAL A 73 2.35 7.80 0.40
CA VAL A 73 1.85 6.62 1.12
C VAL A 73 2.98 5.86 1.80
N ILE A 74 4.09 5.61 1.09
CA ILE A 74 5.28 4.93 1.63
C ILE A 74 5.89 5.77 2.77
N THR A 75 6.09 7.07 2.56
CA THR A 75 6.65 7.95 3.60
C THR A 75 5.76 7.99 4.85
N CYS A 76 4.44 8.03 4.68
CA CYS A 76 3.50 8.00 5.81
C CYS A 76 3.54 6.65 6.56
N GLN A 77 3.68 5.54 5.84
CA GLN A 77 3.85 4.20 6.42
C GLN A 77 5.14 4.12 7.24
N ASP A 78 6.25 4.60 6.70
CA ASP A 78 7.56 4.62 7.35
C ASP A 78 7.53 5.51 8.61
N GLY A 79 6.91 6.68 8.51
CA GLY A 79 6.68 7.59 9.64
C GLY A 79 5.85 6.94 10.76
N ALA A 80 4.80 6.20 10.41
CA ALA A 80 3.98 5.48 11.40
C ALA A 80 4.77 4.36 12.10
N LEU A 81 5.63 3.64 11.38
CA LEU A 81 6.54 2.63 11.91
C LEU A 81 7.57 3.23 12.87
N ILE A 82 8.22 4.31 12.46
CA ILE A 82 9.20 5.05 13.26
C ILE A 82 8.54 5.56 14.55
N TYR A 83 7.37 6.19 14.45
CA TYR A 83 6.62 6.62 15.64
C TYR A 83 6.35 5.45 16.57
N ARG A 84 5.86 4.32 16.04
CA ARG A 84 5.58 3.13 16.85
C ARG A 84 6.83 2.58 17.52
N PHE A 85 7.97 2.59 16.84
CA PHE A 85 9.25 2.22 17.43
C PHE A 85 9.59 3.08 18.64
N THR A 86 9.43 4.41 18.55
CA THR A 86 9.71 5.29 19.70
C THR A 86 8.85 4.98 20.92
N VAL A 87 7.56 4.68 20.70
CA VAL A 87 6.62 4.34 21.77
C VAL A 87 7.01 3.04 22.46
N VAL A 88 7.43 2.02 21.70
CA VAL A 88 7.79 0.70 22.23
C VAL A 88 9.19 0.71 22.88
N ALA A 89 10.11 1.53 22.39
CA ALA A 89 11.47 1.63 22.91
C ALA A 89 11.56 2.27 24.31
N THR A 90 10.49 2.92 24.79
CA THR A 90 10.43 3.60 26.11
C THR A 90 11.55 4.63 26.33
N ASN A 91 12.26 5.04 25.27
CA ASN A 91 13.32 6.02 25.34
C ASN A 91 12.77 7.39 24.94
N GLN A 92 12.60 8.25 25.95
CA GLN A 92 12.08 9.60 25.78
C GLN A 92 12.91 10.43 24.79
N ILE A 93 14.23 10.21 24.72
CA ILE A 93 15.12 10.93 23.81
C ILE A 93 14.74 10.67 22.34
N TYR A 94 14.46 9.43 21.97
CA TYR A 94 14.05 9.11 20.60
C TYR A 94 12.68 9.68 20.25
N HIS A 95 11.73 9.60 21.19
CA HIS A 95 10.41 10.18 21.01
C HIS A 95 10.50 11.70 20.81
N ASP A 96 11.24 12.39 21.70
CA ASP A 96 11.40 13.84 21.64
C ASP A 96 12.14 14.28 20.38
N LEU A 97 13.18 13.52 19.96
CA LEU A 97 13.91 13.77 18.72
C LEU A 97 13.00 13.70 17.48
N ILE A 98 12.22 12.61 17.36
CA ILE A 98 11.34 12.39 16.21
C ILE A 98 10.18 13.38 16.18
N MET A 99 9.72 13.81 17.35
CA MET A 99 8.68 14.84 17.47
C MET A 99 9.19 16.27 17.34
N ARG A 100 10.50 16.49 17.21
CA ARG A 100 11.00 17.87 17.01
C ARG A 100 10.45 18.41 15.69
N PRO A 101 9.89 19.64 15.67
CA PRO A 101 9.39 20.25 14.45
C PRO A 101 10.43 20.27 13.32
N ILE A 102 11.71 20.45 13.66
CA ILE A 102 12.79 20.44 12.67
C ILE A 102 12.94 19.09 11.97
N VAL A 103 12.81 17.97 12.68
CA VAL A 103 12.89 16.64 12.08
C VAL A 103 11.70 16.41 11.15
N VAL A 104 10.49 16.79 11.60
CA VAL A 104 9.28 16.73 10.77
C VAL A 104 9.42 17.58 9.50
N ILE A 105 9.92 18.81 9.61
CA ILE A 105 10.15 19.70 8.46
C ILE A 105 11.18 19.09 7.50
N VAL A 106 12.30 18.57 8.01
CA VAL A 106 13.32 17.91 7.17
C VAL A 106 12.72 16.70 6.46
N THR A 107 11.95 15.86 7.16
CA THR A 107 11.28 14.71 6.53
C THR A 107 10.31 15.14 5.43
N VAL A 108 9.51 16.19 5.65
CA VAL A 108 8.59 16.72 4.63
C VAL A 108 9.35 17.29 3.42
N ILE A 109 10.47 17.97 3.63
CA ILE A 109 11.30 18.49 2.53
C ILE A 109 11.92 17.34 1.73
N CYS A 110 12.46 16.33 2.40
CA CYS A 110 13.02 15.14 1.75
C CYS A 110 11.94 14.39 0.95
N ASP A 111 10.75 14.23 1.51
CA ASP A 111 9.62 13.59 0.85
C ASP A 111 9.16 14.38 -0.39
N ALA A 112 9.00 15.70 -0.27
CA ALA A 112 8.67 16.56 -1.39
C ALA A 112 9.74 16.49 -2.49
N PHE A 113 11.02 16.47 -2.13
CA PHE A 113 12.11 16.30 -3.08
C PHE A 113 12.04 14.96 -3.82
N LEU A 114 11.80 13.85 -3.10
CA LEU A 114 11.62 12.53 -3.72
C LEU A 114 10.40 12.50 -4.64
N CYS A 115 9.27 13.06 -4.19
CA CYS A 115 8.06 13.16 -5.00
C CYS A 115 8.33 13.91 -6.30
N ILE A 116 8.99 15.08 -6.24
CA ILE A 116 9.35 15.87 -7.43
C ILE A 116 10.29 15.07 -8.33
N LEU A 117 11.34 14.47 -7.78
CA LEU A 117 12.32 13.69 -8.54
C LEU A 117 11.66 12.55 -9.30
N PHE A 118 10.88 11.70 -8.62
CA PHE A 118 10.19 10.58 -9.27
C PHE A 118 9.10 11.04 -10.24
N SER A 119 8.42 12.16 -9.96
CA SER A 119 7.43 12.75 -10.86
C SER A 119 8.06 13.26 -12.16
N VAL A 120 9.20 13.97 -12.07
CA VAL A 120 9.94 14.44 -13.25
C VAL A 120 10.44 13.26 -14.06
N LEU A 121 11.02 12.24 -13.40
CA LEU A 121 11.47 11.02 -14.08
C LEU A 121 10.31 10.30 -14.78
N CYS A 122 9.15 10.18 -14.12
CA CYS A 122 7.95 9.60 -14.74
C CYS A 122 7.51 10.41 -15.96
N TYR A 123 7.43 11.73 -15.82
CA TYR A 123 6.98 12.62 -16.89
C TYR A 123 7.87 12.53 -18.14
N ILE A 124 9.20 12.55 -17.97
CA ILE A 124 10.15 12.47 -19.11
C ILE A 124 10.25 11.07 -19.71
N SER A 125 9.82 10.03 -18.98
CA SER A 125 9.81 8.65 -19.48
C SER A 125 8.57 8.36 -20.34
N ILE A 126 7.49 9.14 -20.20
CA ILE A 126 6.28 8.97 -21.02
C ILE A 126 6.54 9.57 -22.42
N ALA A 127 6.45 8.73 -23.45
CA ALA A 127 6.57 9.15 -24.84
C ALA A 127 5.41 10.07 -25.26
N ASP A 128 5.62 10.85 -26.32
CA ASP A 128 4.57 11.72 -26.86
C ASP A 128 3.47 10.91 -27.55
N PHE A 129 2.21 11.31 -27.34
CA PHE A 129 1.05 10.54 -27.80
C PHE A 129 0.81 10.65 -29.32
N LYS A 130 1.56 11.53 -30.01
CA LYS A 130 1.44 11.72 -31.46
C LYS A 130 1.94 10.52 -32.27
N ASP A 131 2.81 9.70 -31.68
CA ASP A 131 3.43 8.56 -32.34
C ASP A 131 2.63 7.24 -32.17
N VAL A 132 1.48 7.31 -31.47
CA VAL A 132 0.64 6.14 -31.11
C VAL A 132 0.25 5.24 -32.28
N PRO A 133 -0.07 5.72 -33.51
CA PRO A 133 -0.43 4.83 -34.61
C PRO A 133 0.72 3.91 -35.06
N GLN A 134 1.95 4.41 -35.06
CA GLN A 134 3.14 3.61 -35.38
C GLN A 134 3.41 2.59 -34.26
N PHE A 135 3.23 3.03 -33.01
CA PHE A 135 3.39 2.14 -31.86
C PHE A 135 2.33 1.04 -31.78
N GLN A 136 1.09 1.31 -32.17
CA GLN A 136 0.05 0.30 -32.20
C GLN A 136 0.40 -0.83 -33.19
N GLN A 137 1.01 -0.50 -34.33
CA GLN A 137 1.51 -1.49 -35.29
C GLN A 137 2.67 -2.31 -34.72
N VAL A 138 3.69 -1.65 -34.17
CA VAL A 138 4.84 -2.34 -33.53
C VAL A 138 4.37 -3.26 -32.40
N TYR A 139 3.39 -2.80 -31.63
CA TYR A 139 2.80 -3.60 -30.56
C TYR A 139 2.02 -4.80 -31.11
N LEU A 140 1.20 -4.63 -32.16
CA LEU A 140 0.52 -5.74 -32.84
C LEU A 140 1.52 -6.80 -33.35
N GLU A 141 2.67 -6.36 -33.84
CA GLU A 141 3.74 -7.24 -34.31
C GLU A 141 4.44 -7.98 -33.17
N MET A 142 4.73 -7.32 -32.04
CA MET A 142 5.42 -7.92 -30.88
C MET A 142 4.52 -8.79 -30.00
N ALA A 143 3.29 -8.33 -29.76
CA ALA A 143 2.35 -8.91 -28.80
C ALA A 143 1.59 -10.11 -29.39
N GLY A 144 1.54 -10.21 -30.72
CA GLY A 144 0.71 -11.17 -31.43
C GLY A 144 -0.78 -10.81 -31.39
N PRO A 145 -1.62 -11.53 -32.17
CA PRO A 145 -2.99 -11.12 -32.48
C PRO A 145 -3.95 -11.14 -31.27
N HIS A 146 -3.62 -11.85 -30.20
CA HIS A 146 -4.52 -12.10 -29.06
C HIS A 146 -4.41 -11.12 -27.90
N ILE A 147 -3.49 -10.13 -27.93
CA ILE A 147 -3.31 -9.20 -26.80
C ILE A 147 -4.35 -8.07 -26.80
N PHE A 148 -4.92 -7.75 -27.97
CA PHE A 148 -5.98 -6.74 -28.09
C PHE A 148 -7.39 -7.29 -27.85
N ASP A 149 -7.54 -8.59 -27.59
CA ASP A 149 -8.84 -9.18 -27.26
C ASP A 149 -9.39 -8.50 -25.98
N GLY A 150 -10.38 -7.63 -26.17
CA GLY A 150 -11.02 -6.86 -25.09
C GLY A 150 -10.39 -5.50 -24.78
N VAL A 151 -9.47 -4.98 -25.61
CA VAL A 151 -9.03 -3.59 -25.48
C VAL A 151 -10.00 -2.68 -26.23
N PRO A 152 -10.61 -1.66 -25.59
CA PRO A 152 -11.45 -0.70 -26.29
C PRO A 152 -10.69 -0.04 -27.44
N LYS A 153 -11.34 0.13 -28.60
CA LYS A 153 -10.72 0.76 -29.78
C LYS A 153 -10.29 2.21 -29.53
N ASP A 154 -10.88 2.83 -28.52
CA ASP A 154 -10.68 4.19 -28.05
C ASP A 154 -9.91 4.24 -26.71
N ALA A 155 -9.20 3.16 -26.36
CA ALA A 155 -8.29 3.17 -25.23
C ALA A 155 -7.08 4.07 -25.53
N ILE A 156 -6.64 4.80 -24.50
CA ILE A 156 -5.47 5.67 -24.61
C ILE A 156 -4.24 4.87 -24.24
N TRP A 157 -3.35 4.73 -25.21
CA TRP A 157 -2.08 4.07 -25.03
C TRP A 157 -1.07 5.03 -24.41
N ILE A 158 -0.60 4.69 -23.22
CA ILE A 158 0.63 5.25 -22.68
C ILE A 158 1.78 4.37 -23.16
N TRP A 159 2.83 4.99 -23.69
CA TRP A 159 4.06 4.30 -24.04
C TRP A 159 5.23 4.93 -23.29
N TYR A 160 6.15 4.09 -22.85
CA TYR A 160 7.50 4.43 -22.43
C TYR A 160 8.44 3.79 -23.45
N GLU A 161 9.58 4.40 -23.71
CA GLU A 161 10.50 3.87 -24.72
C GLU A 161 11.12 2.54 -24.23
N GLN A 162 10.80 1.41 -24.89
CA GLN A 162 11.09 0.04 -24.40
C GLN A 162 12.56 -0.29 -24.28
N THR A 163 13.34 0.21 -25.23
CA THR A 163 14.79 0.04 -25.32
C THR A 163 15.53 1.27 -24.82
N GLY A 164 14.81 2.31 -24.41
CA GLY A 164 15.41 3.53 -23.88
C GLY A 164 16.08 3.21 -22.55
N THR A 165 17.39 3.44 -22.46
CA THR A 165 18.16 3.32 -21.21
C THR A 165 17.47 4.06 -20.06
N LYS A 166 16.74 5.13 -20.37
CA LYS A 166 15.89 5.92 -19.46
C LYS A 166 14.81 5.11 -18.75
N THR A 167 14.04 4.29 -19.46
CA THR A 167 12.94 3.50 -18.88
C THR A 167 13.49 2.42 -17.96
N LEU A 168 14.59 1.77 -18.36
CA LEU A 168 15.27 0.79 -17.52
C LEU A 168 15.80 1.44 -16.23
N TYR A 169 16.43 2.63 -16.32
CA TYR A 169 16.86 3.36 -15.12
C TYR A 169 15.68 3.74 -14.23
N PHE A 170 14.58 4.26 -14.81
CA PHE A 170 13.39 4.61 -14.04
C PHE A 170 12.81 3.41 -13.29
N LEU A 171 12.58 2.29 -13.97
CA LEU A 171 12.06 1.06 -13.37
C LEU A 171 13.03 0.51 -12.31
N THR A 172 14.33 0.50 -12.59
CA THR A 172 15.34 0.05 -11.65
C THR A 172 15.39 0.93 -10.40
N CYS A 173 15.32 2.26 -10.55
CA CYS A 173 15.29 3.20 -9.44
C CYS A 173 14.04 3.03 -8.58
N ILE A 174 12.86 2.85 -9.19
CA ILE A 174 11.61 2.61 -8.45
C ILE A 174 11.69 1.27 -7.71
N LEU A 175 12.06 0.19 -8.39
CA LEU A 175 12.08 -1.15 -7.78
C LEU A 175 13.12 -1.25 -6.66
N SER A 176 14.32 -0.70 -6.88
CA SER A 176 15.37 -0.70 -5.85
C SER A 176 15.02 0.20 -4.67
N GLY A 177 14.46 1.39 -4.90
CA GLY A 177 14.00 2.29 -3.85
C GLY A 177 12.87 1.68 -3.03
N PHE A 178 11.88 1.11 -3.71
CA PHE A 178 10.75 0.42 -3.07
C PHE A 178 11.22 -0.79 -2.26
N LEU A 179 12.06 -1.66 -2.85
CA LEU A 179 12.62 -2.82 -2.16
C LEU A 179 13.47 -2.41 -0.95
N ALA A 180 14.29 -1.36 -1.06
CA ALA A 180 15.10 -0.87 0.03
C ALA A 180 14.25 -0.34 1.20
N SER A 181 13.20 0.43 0.90
CA SER A 181 12.23 0.90 1.91
C SER A 181 11.53 -0.28 2.59
N GLU A 182 11.04 -1.26 1.83
CA GLU A 182 10.35 -2.43 2.41
C GLU A 182 11.28 -3.29 3.28
N ILE A 183 12.53 -3.52 2.86
CA ILE A 183 13.53 -4.24 3.66
C ILE A 183 13.81 -3.48 4.96
N PHE A 184 13.97 -2.15 4.88
CA PHE A 184 14.18 -1.30 6.05
C PHE A 184 12.99 -1.40 7.03
N CYS A 185 11.77 -1.29 6.52
CA CYS A 185 10.54 -1.34 7.31
C CYS A 185 10.28 -2.71 7.93
N LEU A 186 10.56 -3.80 7.21
CA LEU A 186 10.52 -5.15 7.76
C LEU A 186 11.55 -5.31 8.88
N GLY A 187 12.79 -4.87 8.65
CA GLY A 187 13.85 -4.86 9.66
C GLY A 187 13.43 -4.11 10.93
N LEU A 188 12.87 -2.91 10.77
CA LEU A 188 12.34 -2.11 11.87
C LEU A 188 11.18 -2.81 12.58
N GLY A 189 10.26 -3.45 11.85
CA GLY A 189 9.18 -4.27 12.40
C GLY A 189 9.70 -5.40 13.31
N PHE A 190 10.74 -6.12 12.88
CA PHE A 190 11.37 -7.16 13.70
C PHE A 190 12.08 -6.60 14.93
N VAL A 191 12.74 -5.43 14.79
CA VAL A 191 13.33 -4.74 15.94
C VAL A 191 12.24 -4.33 16.94
N ILE A 192 11.11 -3.78 16.50
CA ILE A 192 9.97 -3.45 17.35
C ILE A 192 9.47 -4.70 18.09
N LEU A 193 9.32 -5.84 17.41
CA LEU A 193 8.92 -7.09 18.06
C LEU A 193 9.91 -7.54 19.13
N ARG A 194 11.22 -7.45 18.86
CA ARG A 194 12.26 -7.82 19.84
C ARG A 194 12.23 -6.88 21.05
N THR A 195 12.13 -5.58 20.82
CA THR A 195 12.05 -4.57 21.88
C THR A 195 10.79 -4.74 22.71
N LEU A 196 9.65 -5.03 22.07
CA LEU A 196 8.39 -5.32 22.77
C LEU A 196 8.52 -6.53 23.70
N LYS A 197 9.19 -7.61 23.25
CA LYS A 197 9.46 -8.79 24.07
C LYS A 197 10.36 -8.47 25.27
N LYS A 198 11.41 -7.69 25.07
CA LYS A 198 12.32 -7.25 26.16
C LYS A 198 11.58 -6.41 27.20
N ASN A 199 10.67 -5.56 26.75
CA ASN A 199 9.89 -4.66 27.60
C ASN A 199 8.56 -5.27 28.08
N ALA A 200 8.34 -6.58 27.92
CA ALA A 200 7.07 -7.22 28.24
C ALA A 200 6.63 -7.01 29.70
N ALA A 201 7.58 -6.93 30.64
CA ALA A 201 7.32 -6.68 32.05
C ALA A 201 6.71 -5.28 32.34
N ASN A 202 6.91 -4.31 31.45
CA ASN A 202 6.43 -2.94 31.62
C ASN A 202 4.97 -2.77 31.15
N PHE A 203 4.38 -3.78 30.53
CA PHE A 203 3.02 -3.73 29.98
C PHE A 203 2.09 -4.70 30.71
N SER A 204 0.81 -4.31 30.82
CA SER A 204 -0.21 -5.29 31.20
C SER A 204 -0.28 -6.41 30.15
N ALA A 205 -0.62 -7.64 30.56
CA ALA A 205 -0.73 -8.78 29.64
C ALA A 205 -1.67 -8.50 28.45
N LYS A 206 -2.76 -7.75 28.68
CA LYS A 206 -3.71 -7.36 27.64
C LYS A 206 -3.10 -6.35 26.66
N THR A 207 -2.41 -5.33 27.17
CA THR A 207 -1.74 -4.29 26.36
C THR A 207 -0.60 -4.89 25.54
N TYR A 208 0.22 -5.75 26.16
CA TYR A 208 1.30 -6.47 25.48
C TYR A 208 0.78 -7.31 24.32
N LYS A 209 -0.26 -8.14 24.55
CA LYS A 209 -0.87 -8.97 23.51
C LYS A 209 -1.40 -8.13 22.35
N LEU A 210 -2.03 -6.98 22.65
CA LEU A 210 -2.52 -6.06 21.63
C LEU A 210 -1.38 -5.48 20.79
N HIS A 211 -0.32 -4.96 21.42
CA HIS A 211 0.85 -4.44 20.69
C HIS A 211 1.52 -5.53 19.85
N GLN A 212 1.66 -6.74 20.39
CA GLN A 212 2.24 -7.87 19.67
C GLN A 212 1.43 -8.20 18.42
N GLN A 213 0.10 -8.35 18.55
CA GLN A 213 -0.79 -8.61 17.42
C GLN A 213 -0.72 -7.53 16.36
N LEU A 214 -0.76 -6.25 16.78
CA LEU A 214 -0.68 -5.13 15.86
C LEU A 214 0.69 -5.04 15.16
N THR A 215 1.79 -5.48 15.79
CA THR A 215 3.12 -5.44 15.15
C THR A 215 3.28 -6.59 14.17
N ILE A 216 2.77 -7.78 14.51
CA ILE A 216 2.73 -8.92 13.57
C ILE A 216 1.89 -8.57 12.35
N LEU A 217 0.70 -7.98 12.54
CA LEU A 217 -0.13 -7.50 11.44
C LEU A 217 0.64 -6.53 10.54
N LEU A 218 1.35 -5.57 11.13
CA LEU A 218 2.13 -4.59 10.38
C LEU A 218 3.24 -5.26 9.54
N ILE A 219 3.94 -6.26 10.09
CA ILE A 219 4.94 -7.03 9.32
C ILE A 219 4.27 -7.79 8.18
N LEU A 220 3.10 -8.39 8.39
CA LEU A 220 2.35 -9.05 7.32
C LEU A 220 1.91 -8.06 6.25
N GLN A 221 1.47 -6.86 6.63
CA GLN A 221 1.12 -5.80 5.71
C GLN A 221 2.33 -5.37 4.88
N LEU A 222 3.52 -5.23 5.48
CA LEU A 222 4.78 -4.94 4.79
C LEU A 222 5.23 -6.05 3.82
N LEU A 223 4.81 -7.31 4.04
CA LEU A 223 5.05 -8.37 3.08
C LEU A 223 4.10 -8.30 1.88
N THR A 224 2.95 -7.63 1.99
CA THR A 224 1.97 -7.60 0.91
C THR A 224 2.50 -6.92 -0.35
N PRO A 225 3.18 -5.74 -0.32
CA PRO A 225 3.68 -5.16 -1.55
C PRO A 225 4.79 -5.97 -2.19
N ILE A 226 5.58 -6.70 -1.40
CA ILE A 226 6.60 -7.62 -1.94
C ILE A 226 5.91 -8.71 -2.78
N ILE A 227 4.89 -9.35 -2.22
CA ILE A 227 4.18 -10.45 -2.88
C ILE A 227 3.35 -9.95 -4.06
N PHE A 228 2.61 -8.86 -3.88
CA PHE A 228 1.63 -8.39 -4.86
C PHE A 228 2.19 -7.39 -5.88
N PHE A 229 3.29 -6.70 -5.60
CA PHE A 229 3.94 -5.81 -6.57
C PHE A 229 5.31 -6.31 -7.04
N ILE A 230 6.25 -6.51 -6.11
CA ILE A 230 7.65 -6.77 -6.49
C ILE A 230 7.78 -8.09 -7.26
N VAL A 231 7.17 -9.17 -6.77
CA VAL A 231 7.23 -10.50 -7.40
C VAL A 231 6.67 -10.48 -8.84
N PRO A 232 5.42 -10.04 -9.11
CA PRO A 232 4.89 -10.04 -10.47
C PRO A 232 5.65 -9.10 -11.42
N ILE A 233 6.08 -7.92 -10.96
CA ILE A 233 6.87 -7.00 -11.80
C ILE A 233 8.22 -7.63 -12.13
N SER A 234 8.90 -8.22 -11.15
CA SER A 234 10.19 -8.88 -11.33
C SER A 234 10.09 -10.10 -12.24
N ALA A 235 9.03 -10.90 -12.12
CA ALA A 235 8.75 -12.01 -13.03
C ALA A 235 8.53 -11.53 -14.47
N SER A 236 7.84 -10.40 -14.64
CA SER A 236 7.60 -9.82 -15.97
C SER A 236 8.88 -9.26 -16.60
N ILE A 237 9.71 -8.57 -15.83
CA ILE A 237 11.04 -8.09 -16.27
C ILE A 237 11.95 -9.28 -16.61
N PHE A 238 11.93 -10.34 -15.81
CA PHE A 238 12.69 -11.55 -16.09
C PHE A 238 12.23 -12.20 -17.41
N ALA A 239 10.91 -12.36 -17.61
CA ALA A 239 10.37 -12.89 -18.86
C ALA A 239 10.78 -12.06 -20.09
N MET A 240 10.84 -10.73 -19.93
CA MET A 240 11.33 -9.80 -20.96
C MET A 240 12.80 -10.04 -21.32
N ILE A 241 13.69 -10.04 -20.32
CA ILE A 241 15.15 -10.13 -20.52
C ILE A 241 15.51 -11.44 -21.24
N PHE A 242 14.80 -12.52 -20.91
CA PHE A 242 15.03 -13.85 -21.48
C PHE A 242 14.13 -14.17 -22.69
N ASN A 243 13.33 -13.21 -23.17
CA ASN A 243 12.41 -13.37 -24.30
C ASN A 243 11.54 -14.64 -24.20
N LEU A 244 10.96 -14.88 -23.02
CA LEU A 244 10.17 -16.08 -22.73
C LEU A 244 8.78 -15.99 -23.39
N LYS A 245 8.32 -17.08 -24.01
CA LYS A 245 6.97 -17.18 -24.63
C LYS A 245 5.80 -17.04 -23.65
N TYR A 246 6.05 -16.97 -22.35
CA TYR A 246 5.03 -16.91 -21.28
C TYR A 246 4.75 -15.48 -20.78
N GLN A 247 5.04 -14.47 -21.60
CA GLN A 247 4.88 -13.07 -21.25
C GLN A 247 3.43 -12.72 -20.87
N LYS A 248 2.47 -12.96 -21.77
CA LYS A 248 1.05 -12.65 -21.54
C LYS A 248 0.47 -13.28 -20.26
N PRO A 249 0.66 -14.59 -19.99
CA PRO A 249 0.24 -15.18 -18.73
C PRO A 249 0.86 -14.50 -17.49
N ALA A 250 2.12 -14.07 -17.55
CA ALA A 250 2.77 -13.37 -16.44
C ALA A 250 2.11 -12.00 -16.18
N ASP A 251 1.74 -11.28 -17.25
CA ASP A 251 1.07 -9.99 -17.15
C ASP A 251 -0.35 -10.13 -16.57
N ASP A 252 -1.12 -11.10 -17.06
CA ASP A 252 -2.47 -11.40 -16.56
C ASP A 252 -2.44 -11.78 -15.07
N ILE A 253 -1.47 -12.61 -14.67
CA ILE A 253 -1.24 -12.95 -13.26
C ILE A 253 -0.83 -11.69 -12.48
N GLY A 254 0.07 -10.87 -12.99
CA GLY A 254 0.49 -9.63 -12.34
C GLY A 254 -0.66 -8.67 -12.10
N PHE A 255 -1.55 -8.52 -13.08
CA PHE A 255 -2.76 -7.71 -12.95
C PHE A 255 -3.71 -8.24 -11.85
N ILE A 256 -3.89 -9.56 -11.77
CA ILE A 256 -4.67 -10.19 -10.69
C ILE A 256 -4.03 -9.89 -9.33
N PHE A 257 -2.70 -9.99 -9.22
CA PHE A 257 -1.98 -9.69 -7.98
C PHE A 257 -2.15 -8.22 -7.56
N PHE A 258 -1.99 -7.26 -8.47
CA PHE A 258 -2.23 -5.84 -8.17
C PHE A 258 -3.67 -5.59 -7.71
N SER A 259 -4.64 -6.23 -8.34
CA SER A 259 -6.06 -6.10 -7.98
C SER A 259 -6.38 -6.69 -6.60
N LEU A 260 -5.68 -7.75 -6.21
CA LEU A 260 -5.86 -8.42 -4.92
C LEU A 260 -5.13 -7.72 -3.77
N TYR A 261 -4.14 -6.85 -4.03
CA TYR A 261 -3.36 -6.15 -3.01
C TYR A 261 -4.23 -5.43 -1.98
N SER A 262 -5.10 -4.52 -2.44
CA SER A 262 -5.94 -3.69 -1.55
C SER A 262 -6.91 -4.55 -0.71
N SER A 263 -7.52 -5.55 -1.35
CA SER A 263 -8.40 -6.51 -0.68
C SER A 263 -7.66 -7.34 0.37
N SER A 264 -6.42 -7.73 0.09
CA SER A 264 -5.59 -8.53 1.00
C SER A 264 -5.21 -7.73 2.25
N ASN A 265 -4.81 -6.45 2.10
CA ASN A 265 -4.51 -5.58 3.23
C ASN A 265 -5.71 -5.33 4.15
N SER A 266 -6.88 -5.11 3.55
CA SER A 266 -8.14 -4.97 4.28
C SER A 266 -8.49 -6.27 5.02
N SER A 267 -8.33 -7.41 4.36
CA SER A 267 -8.59 -8.73 4.93
C SER A 267 -7.67 -9.03 6.12
N LEU A 268 -6.37 -8.78 5.99
CA LEU A 268 -5.41 -8.92 7.10
C LEU A 268 -5.82 -8.07 8.31
N THR A 269 -6.23 -6.82 8.07
CA THR A 269 -6.66 -5.92 9.13
C THR A 269 -7.90 -6.45 9.85
N ILE A 270 -8.91 -6.91 9.11
CA ILE A 270 -10.15 -7.48 9.67
C ILE A 270 -9.84 -8.76 10.45
N ILE A 271 -8.98 -9.64 9.93
CA ILE A 271 -8.64 -10.92 10.57
C ILE A 271 -7.89 -10.71 11.89
N PHE A 272 -6.89 -9.81 11.93
CA PHE A 272 -6.01 -9.68 13.08
C PHE A 272 -6.52 -8.69 14.15
N VAL A 273 -7.32 -7.68 13.78
CA VAL A 273 -7.77 -6.65 14.73
C VAL A 273 -9.16 -6.97 15.26
N SER A 274 -9.22 -7.43 16.51
CA SER A 274 -10.45 -7.91 17.15
C SER A 274 -11.65 -6.94 17.06
N PRO A 275 -11.50 -5.62 17.31
CA PRO A 275 -12.60 -4.67 17.11
C PRO A 275 -13.18 -4.66 15.70
N TYR A 276 -12.33 -4.71 14.67
CA TYR A 276 -12.78 -4.74 13.28
C TYR A 276 -13.44 -6.06 12.92
N ARG A 277 -12.90 -7.19 13.39
CA ARG A 277 -13.54 -8.50 13.23
C ARG A 277 -14.94 -8.53 13.83
N LYS A 278 -15.07 -8.05 15.08
CA LYS A 278 -16.36 -7.99 15.77
C LYS A 278 -17.35 -7.08 15.04
N PHE A 279 -16.91 -5.87 14.67
CA PHE A 279 -17.75 -4.93 13.93
C PHE A 279 -18.24 -5.52 12.59
N THR A 280 -17.32 -6.09 11.81
CA THR A 280 -17.62 -6.72 10.51
C THR A 280 -18.54 -7.93 10.68
N TRP A 281 -18.34 -8.73 11.72
CA TRP A 281 -19.22 -9.86 12.01
C TRP A 281 -20.63 -9.39 12.39
N ASP A 282 -20.72 -8.48 13.36
CA ASP A 282 -21.99 -7.99 13.90
C ASP A 282 -22.83 -7.27 12.82
N HIS A 283 -22.19 -6.54 11.90
CA HIS A 283 -22.89 -5.80 10.84
C HIS A 283 -23.04 -6.60 9.55
N THR A 284 -21.97 -7.14 8.99
CA THR A 284 -22.02 -7.80 7.68
C THR A 284 -22.67 -9.17 7.78
N PHE A 285 -22.21 -10.02 8.72
CA PHE A 285 -22.85 -11.33 8.94
C PHE A 285 -24.18 -11.20 9.68
N GLY A 286 -24.36 -10.20 10.54
CA GLY A 286 -25.66 -9.88 11.12
C GLY A 286 -26.72 -9.52 10.08
N LEU A 287 -26.34 -8.81 9.00
CA LEU A 287 -27.23 -8.57 7.87
C LEU A 287 -27.48 -9.86 7.09
N VAL A 288 -26.44 -10.61 6.69
CA VAL A 288 -26.62 -11.86 5.94
C VAL A 288 -27.47 -12.89 6.69
N THR A 289 -27.28 -13.03 8.01
CA THR A 289 -28.09 -13.92 8.87
C THR A 289 -29.52 -13.41 9.11
N LYS A 290 -29.80 -12.10 8.94
CA LYS A 290 -31.18 -11.58 8.89
C LYS A 290 -31.88 -11.98 7.59
N TRP A 291 -31.16 -11.98 6.46
CA TRP A 291 -31.70 -12.35 5.15
C TRP A 291 -31.75 -13.86 4.91
N ILE A 292 -30.97 -14.64 5.66
CA ILE A 292 -30.84 -16.09 5.51
C ILE A 292 -31.16 -16.77 6.87
N PRO A 293 -32.44 -17.12 7.13
CA PRO A 293 -32.92 -17.59 8.44
C PRO A 293 -32.24 -18.86 8.95
N TRP A 294 -31.74 -19.73 8.05
CA TRP A 294 -31.08 -20.97 8.41
C TRP A 294 -29.62 -20.81 8.88
N CYS A 295 -29.04 -19.60 8.77
CA CYS A 295 -27.70 -19.31 9.27
C CYS A 295 -27.69 -18.72 10.70
N LYS A 296 -28.81 -18.75 11.43
CA LYS A 296 -28.84 -18.36 12.84
C LYS A 296 -27.97 -19.33 13.66
N ARG A 297 -26.77 -18.87 14.01
CA ARG A 297 -25.87 -19.61 14.90
C ARG A 297 -26.40 -19.52 16.32
N ASP A 298 -26.40 -20.65 17.00
CA ASP A 298 -26.69 -20.75 18.44
C ASP A 298 -25.64 -19.93 19.22
N THR A 299 -26.06 -18.79 19.76
CA THR A 299 -25.20 -17.81 20.45
C THR A 299 -24.66 -18.29 21.80
N SER A 300 -25.02 -19.50 22.22
CA SER A 300 -24.55 -20.14 23.46
C SER A 300 -23.03 -20.42 23.49
N LEU A 301 -22.33 -20.39 22.35
CA LEU A 301 -20.88 -20.64 22.25
C LEU A 301 -19.98 -19.38 22.21
N ALA A 302 -20.55 -18.17 22.25
CA ALA A 302 -19.79 -16.95 21.97
C ALA A 302 -19.28 -16.15 23.20
N VAL A 303 -19.39 -16.68 24.43
CA VAL A 303 -18.94 -15.96 25.63
C VAL A 303 -17.96 -16.80 26.44
N ILE A 304 -16.72 -16.88 25.94
CA ILE A 304 -15.55 -17.00 26.81
C ILE A 304 -14.85 -15.64 26.77
N LEU A 305 -15.52 -14.64 27.35
CA LEU A 305 -14.82 -13.45 27.82
C LEU A 305 -14.24 -13.80 29.19
N PRO A 306 -12.98 -13.43 29.49
CA PRO A 306 -12.47 -13.58 30.85
C PRO A 306 -13.40 -12.82 31.78
N GLN A 307 -13.95 -13.53 32.77
CA GLN A 307 -14.67 -12.93 33.88
C GLN A 307 -13.86 -11.72 34.37
N LYS A 308 -14.53 -10.57 34.51
CA LYS A 308 -14.03 -9.45 35.31
C LYS A 308 -13.41 -10.07 36.56
N SER A 309 -12.09 -9.93 36.72
CA SER A 309 -11.44 -10.25 37.99
C SER A 309 -12.15 -9.40 39.03
N THR A 310 -13.01 -10.06 39.82
CA THR A 310 -13.55 -9.53 41.06
C THR A 310 -12.40 -8.95 41.87
N GLY A 311 -12.62 -7.75 42.39
CA GLY A 311 -11.58 -6.83 42.81
C GLY A 311 -10.49 -7.47 43.66
N PHE A 312 -9.24 -7.24 43.25
CA PHE A 312 -8.13 -7.24 44.17
C PHE A 312 -8.26 -5.96 45.00
N THR A 313 -9.02 -6.04 46.09
CA THR A 313 -9.04 -5.01 47.12
C THR A 313 -7.64 -5.01 47.73
N ILE A 314 -6.79 -4.07 47.31
CA ILE A 314 -5.51 -3.83 47.97
C ILE A 314 -5.86 -3.36 49.37
N ASN A 315 -5.66 -4.25 50.33
CA ASN A 315 -5.93 -4.02 51.74
C ASN A 315 -4.88 -3.03 52.25
N SER A 316 -5.20 -1.73 52.22
CA SER A 316 -4.33 -0.63 52.65
C SER A 316 -4.14 -0.55 54.18
N GLN A 317 -4.50 -1.59 54.93
CA GLN A 317 -4.45 -1.60 56.39
C GLN A 317 -3.11 -2.08 57.00
N ASN A 318 -2.18 -2.66 56.22
CA ASN A 318 -0.93 -3.21 56.78
C ASN A 318 0.32 -2.31 56.69
N MET A 319 0.21 -1.03 56.31
CA MET A 319 1.36 -0.10 56.31
C MET A 319 1.30 0.98 57.42
N ARG A 320 0.60 0.75 58.53
CA ARG A 320 0.65 1.63 59.73
C ARG A 320 1.41 1.08 60.94
N ASN A 321 1.96 -0.14 60.87
CA ASN A 321 2.67 -0.76 62.00
C ASN A 321 4.14 -1.04 61.71
N MET A 322 4.85 -0.10 61.09
CA MET A 322 6.31 -0.06 61.09
C MET A 322 6.77 1.37 61.41
N ASN A 323 6.59 1.73 62.68
CA ASN A 323 7.42 2.69 63.41
C ASN A 323 8.21 1.89 64.44
#